data_AF-A0A8H6GCQ1-F1
#
_entry.id   AF-A0A8H6GCQ1-F1
#
_cell.length_a   1.000
_cell.length_b   1.000
_cell.length_c   1.000
_cell.angle_alpha   90.00
_cell.angle_beta   90.00
_cell.angle_gamma   90.00
#
_symmetry.space_group_name_H-M   'P 1'
#
loop_
_entity.id
_entity.type
_entity.pdbx_description
1 polymer ?
#
loop_
_entity_poly.entity_id
_entity_poly.type
_entity_poly.pdbx_seq_one_letter_code
_entity_poly.pdbx_strand_id
1 'polypeptide(L)'
;MREYTEQDLQNAIVDVRNGVAVRTAATRHRVPRGTLRARLNGAQPQRTAHDDQQRLTANQEEHLKQWILRQEALGYAPTHAQVRAIASSVLKPQGDHKPLGRKWSSHFVERHLAVKTKLGRRTDWKRINAATPDSIRHLFNLYETVSWIPPRRRHNADEGGIMEGQGINGLVIGSSQENPNTVPVKTINARTWTSIVECISALGVALNPLVIFKAKSIQEQWFKKDFLAKHPGWHVTFSENGWTSNDIVVEWLGKVFLPQTQPEDPADGRLLIVDGHGSHTSDEFMTIRDHPKEQSLANNLIKSFDREHFQKLVVNWIVDSQQSFQQAENPRLRHIFEYLNPAVKVTDAHISRHTVRRLAIQHFEKHKTRVEGILKEAPGQIHAAFDGARSRNRHTLYGVTALFRNVKNEPQEIVIGLPELINRHTGENIAAEVLDVIHSFAARRRLN
;
A
#
# COMPACT_ATOMS: atom_id res chain seq x y z
N MET A 1 -15.22 -44.25 20.11
CA MET A 1 -15.73 -42.94 19.62
C MET A 1 -17.24 -42.93 19.87
N ARG A 2 -17.87 -41.84 20.32
CA ARG A 2 -19.35 -41.84 20.49
C ARG A 2 -20.00 -41.98 19.10
N GLU A 3 -20.88 -42.97 18.93
CA GLU A 3 -21.55 -43.28 17.65
C GLU A 3 -22.77 -42.39 17.35
N TYR A 4 -23.10 -41.44 18.23
CA TYR A 4 -24.26 -40.56 18.11
C TYR A 4 -23.90 -39.11 18.47
N THR A 5 -24.60 -38.16 17.85
CA THR A 5 -24.46 -36.72 18.09
C THR A 5 -25.50 -36.21 19.09
N GLU A 6 -25.32 -35.00 19.61
CA GLU A 6 -26.36 -34.36 20.45
C GLU A 6 -27.66 -34.12 19.65
N GLN A 7 -27.57 -33.91 18.34
CA GLN A 7 -28.73 -33.76 17.48
C GLN A 7 -29.56 -35.05 17.41
N ASP A 8 -28.90 -36.22 17.30
CA ASP A 8 -29.57 -37.52 17.31
C ASP A 8 -30.32 -37.75 18.64
N LEU A 9 -29.72 -37.30 19.75
CA LEU A 9 -30.33 -37.33 21.07
C LEU A 9 -31.54 -36.39 21.17
N GLN A 10 -31.48 -35.18 20.62
CA GLN A 10 -32.62 -34.26 20.58
C GLN A 10 -33.77 -34.79 19.72
N ASN A 11 -33.46 -35.36 18.56
CA ASN A 11 -34.45 -35.99 17.68
C ASN A 11 -35.15 -37.17 18.39
N ALA A 12 -34.39 -37.97 19.16
CA ALA A 12 -34.93 -39.04 19.97
C ALA A 12 -35.85 -38.56 21.10
N ILE A 13 -35.56 -37.40 21.71
CA ILE A 13 -36.42 -36.78 22.72
C ILE A 13 -37.74 -36.30 22.11
N VAL A 14 -37.67 -35.67 20.93
CA VAL A 14 -38.86 -35.23 20.18
C VAL A 14 -39.78 -36.41 19.87
N ASP A 15 -39.22 -37.52 19.39
CA ASP A 15 -39.98 -38.75 19.13
C ASP A 15 -40.70 -39.26 20.39
N VAL A 16 -40.01 -39.27 21.54
CA VAL A 16 -40.63 -39.72 22.80
C VAL A 16 -41.74 -38.77 23.25
N ARG A 17 -41.56 -37.45 23.10
CA ARG A 17 -42.60 -36.46 23.40
C ARG A 17 -43.82 -36.59 22.49
N ASN A 18 -43.61 -37.04 21.25
CA ASN A 18 -44.67 -37.32 20.28
C ASN A 18 -45.31 -38.71 20.45
N GLY A 19 -45.06 -39.40 21.58
CA GLY A 19 -45.73 -40.66 21.94
C GLY A 19 -44.98 -41.93 21.50
N VAL A 20 -43.77 -41.82 20.95
CA VAL A 20 -42.95 -43.00 20.61
C VAL A 20 -42.35 -43.60 21.87
N ALA A 21 -42.42 -44.93 22.04
CA ALA A 21 -41.80 -45.59 23.18
C ALA A 21 -40.28 -45.34 23.23
N VAL A 22 -39.75 -45.05 24.42
CA VAL A 22 -38.33 -44.71 24.66
C VAL A 22 -37.35 -45.71 24.04
N ARG A 23 -37.69 -47.01 24.06
CA ARG A 23 -36.86 -48.05 23.44
C ARG A 23 -36.81 -47.90 21.91
N THR A 24 -37.94 -47.64 21.29
CA THR A 24 -38.09 -47.47 19.84
C THR A 24 -37.37 -46.21 19.36
N ALA A 25 -37.53 -45.09 20.08
CA ALA A 25 -36.82 -43.86 19.79
C ALA A 25 -35.29 -44.00 19.94
N ALA A 26 -34.82 -44.66 21.02
CA ALA A 26 -33.40 -44.93 21.23
C ALA A 26 -32.79 -45.76 20.10
N THR A 27 -33.45 -46.84 19.67
CA THR A 27 -32.98 -47.66 18.54
C THR A 27 -33.00 -46.91 17.22
N ARG A 28 -34.08 -46.14 16.94
CA ARG A 28 -34.24 -45.38 15.70
C ARG A 28 -33.12 -44.36 15.48
N HIS A 29 -32.74 -43.65 16.53
CA HIS A 29 -31.70 -42.60 16.48
C HIS A 29 -30.32 -43.11 16.89
N ARG A 30 -30.15 -44.42 17.11
CA ARG A 30 -28.88 -45.05 17.52
C ARG A 30 -28.28 -44.45 18.80
N VAL A 31 -29.14 -44.04 19.72
CA VAL A 31 -28.76 -43.46 21.01
C VAL A 31 -28.91 -44.51 22.12
N PRO A 32 -27.97 -44.63 23.07
CA PRO A 32 -28.14 -45.51 24.23
C PRO A 32 -29.41 -45.17 25.03
N ARG A 33 -30.25 -46.17 25.29
CA ARG A 33 -31.52 -46.01 26.02
C ARG A 33 -31.34 -45.35 27.40
N GLY A 34 -30.27 -45.70 28.11
CA GLY A 34 -29.94 -45.09 29.41
C GLY A 34 -29.68 -43.59 29.30
N THR A 35 -28.95 -43.17 28.26
CA THR A 35 -28.67 -41.75 27.99
C THR A 35 -29.94 -40.98 27.63
N LEU A 36 -30.79 -41.53 26.76
CA LEU A 36 -32.08 -40.90 26.41
C LEU A 36 -32.98 -40.75 27.65
N ARG A 37 -33.05 -41.78 28.50
CA ARG A 37 -33.85 -41.73 29.74
C ARG A 37 -33.30 -40.72 30.75
N ALA A 38 -31.98 -40.64 30.91
CA ALA A 38 -31.36 -39.62 31.76
C ALA A 38 -31.67 -38.21 31.25
N ARG A 39 -31.59 -37.99 29.93
CA ARG A 39 -31.89 -36.69 29.29
C ARG A 39 -33.36 -36.28 29.45
N LEU A 40 -34.29 -37.23 29.34
CA LEU A 40 -35.73 -37.01 29.60
C LEU A 40 -36.02 -36.66 31.06
N ASN A 41 -35.22 -37.19 32.00
CA ASN A 41 -35.29 -36.91 33.43
C ASN A 41 -34.52 -35.63 33.84
N GLY A 42 -34.16 -34.77 32.87
CA GLY A 42 -33.55 -33.48 33.14
C GLY A 42 -32.02 -33.48 33.26
N ALA A 43 -31.34 -34.61 33.01
CA ALA A 43 -29.88 -34.61 32.95
C ALA A 43 -29.41 -33.69 31.81
N GLN A 44 -28.47 -32.80 32.11
CA GLN A 44 -27.88 -31.88 31.12
C GLN A 44 -26.87 -32.60 30.22
N PRO A 45 -26.58 -32.10 29.00
CA PRO A 45 -25.56 -32.72 28.19
C PRO A 45 -24.22 -32.51 28.91
N GLN A 46 -23.34 -33.50 28.84
CA GLN A 46 -22.08 -33.48 29.60
C GLN A 46 -21.27 -32.19 29.39
N ARG A 47 -21.35 -31.56 28.22
CA ARG A 47 -20.70 -30.27 27.96
C ARG A 47 -21.24 -29.15 28.87
N THR A 48 -22.56 -29.02 28.97
CA THR A 48 -23.23 -27.99 29.80
C THR A 48 -23.21 -28.34 31.29
N ALA A 49 -23.17 -29.64 31.63
CA ALA A 49 -23.07 -30.11 33.01
C ALA A 49 -21.70 -29.86 33.66
N HIS A 50 -20.70 -29.43 32.88
CA HIS A 50 -19.35 -29.07 33.36
C HIS A 50 -19.00 -27.61 33.04
N ASP A 51 -19.98 -26.78 32.65
CA ASP A 51 -19.75 -25.35 32.41
C ASP A 51 -19.34 -24.62 33.70
N ASP A 52 -19.88 -25.06 34.84
CA ASP A 52 -19.54 -24.62 36.20
C ASP A 52 -18.08 -24.98 36.60
N GLN A 53 -17.48 -25.95 35.93
CA GLN A 53 -16.09 -26.38 36.14
C GLN A 53 -15.10 -25.62 35.24
N GLN A 54 -15.58 -24.79 34.30
CA GLN A 54 -14.71 -23.90 33.54
C GLN A 54 -14.20 -22.78 34.46
N ARG A 55 -12.91 -22.48 34.33
CA ARG A 55 -12.27 -21.43 35.14
C ARG A 55 -12.70 -20.03 34.68
N LEU A 56 -12.96 -19.86 33.38
CA LEU A 56 -13.55 -18.64 32.84
C LEU A 56 -15.07 -18.81 32.77
N THR A 57 -15.80 -17.75 33.12
CA THR A 57 -17.25 -17.69 32.93
C THR A 57 -17.60 -17.62 31.44
N ALA A 58 -18.83 -18.01 31.09
CA ALA A 58 -19.32 -17.92 29.71
C ALA A 58 -19.19 -16.50 29.12
N ASN A 59 -19.42 -15.46 29.94
CA ASN A 59 -19.27 -14.07 29.53
C ASN A 59 -17.79 -13.70 29.28
N GLN A 60 -16.87 -14.16 30.11
CA GLN A 60 -15.43 -13.96 29.88
C GLN A 60 -14.95 -14.68 28.61
N GLU A 61 -15.42 -15.91 28.38
CA GLU A 61 -15.11 -16.63 27.14
C GLU A 61 -15.70 -15.93 25.91
N GLU A 62 -16.90 -15.35 26.01
CA GLU A 62 -17.52 -14.56 24.94
C GLU A 62 -16.70 -13.31 24.63
N HIS A 63 -16.26 -12.55 25.64
CA HIS A 63 -15.39 -11.40 25.43
C HIS A 63 -14.04 -11.79 24.83
N LEU A 64 -13.46 -12.91 25.24
CA LEU A 64 -12.22 -13.43 24.67
C LEU A 64 -12.41 -13.82 23.19
N LYS A 65 -13.55 -14.44 22.85
CA LYS A 65 -13.93 -14.75 21.47
C LYS A 65 -14.04 -13.49 20.62
N GLN A 66 -14.77 -12.47 21.09
CA GLN A 66 -14.92 -11.19 20.39
C GLN A 66 -13.56 -10.48 20.22
N TRP A 67 -12.71 -10.54 21.24
CA TRP A 67 -11.35 -9.99 21.16
C TRP A 67 -10.53 -10.71 20.07
N ILE A 68 -10.55 -12.04 19.99
CA ILE A 68 -9.86 -12.81 18.94
C ILE A 68 -10.33 -12.39 17.54
N LEU A 69 -11.64 -12.29 17.33
CA LEU A 69 -12.22 -11.90 16.04
C LEU A 69 -11.81 -10.48 15.63
N ARG A 70 -11.76 -9.53 16.58
CA ARG A 70 -11.28 -8.17 16.32
C ARG A 70 -9.79 -8.13 15.99
N GLN A 71 -8.96 -8.90 16.70
CA GLN A 71 -7.54 -8.99 16.40
C GLN A 71 -7.29 -9.57 15.00
N GLU A 72 -8.05 -10.59 14.59
CA GLU A 72 -7.99 -11.14 13.23
C GLU A 72 -8.39 -10.08 12.18
N ALA A 73 -9.49 -9.35 12.39
CA ALA A 73 -9.93 -8.30 11.47
C ALA A 73 -8.89 -7.17 11.31
N LEU A 74 -8.05 -6.94 12.33
CA LEU A 74 -6.95 -5.97 12.30
C LEU A 74 -5.63 -6.56 11.77
N GLY A 75 -5.58 -7.85 11.41
CA GLY A 75 -4.36 -8.52 10.94
C GLY A 75 -3.40 -8.99 12.05
N TYR A 76 -3.80 -8.90 13.32
CA TYR A 76 -3.01 -9.28 14.49
C TYR A 76 -3.47 -10.61 15.12
N ALA A 77 -3.90 -11.57 14.29
CA ALA A 77 -4.47 -12.83 14.77
C ALA A 77 -3.60 -13.50 15.85
N PRO A 78 -4.13 -13.70 17.08
CA PRO A 78 -3.32 -14.12 18.22
C PRO A 78 -3.01 -15.62 18.18
N THR A 79 -1.81 -15.99 18.63
CA THR A 79 -1.41 -17.40 18.79
C THR A 79 -2.14 -18.08 19.94
N HIS A 80 -2.20 -19.42 19.92
CA HIS A 80 -2.71 -20.23 21.04
C HIS A 80 -2.06 -19.89 22.39
N ALA A 81 -0.79 -19.50 22.40
CA ALA A 81 -0.06 -19.09 23.60
C ALA A 81 -0.53 -17.71 24.11
N GLN A 82 -0.71 -16.74 23.22
CA GLN A 82 -1.22 -15.40 23.56
C GLN A 82 -2.65 -15.46 24.08
N VAL A 83 -3.54 -16.22 23.41
CA VAL A 83 -4.91 -16.43 23.88
C VAL A 83 -4.93 -17.02 25.29
N ARG A 84 -4.07 -18.01 25.56
CA ARG A 84 -3.94 -18.61 26.90
C ARG A 84 -3.36 -17.62 27.93
N ALA A 85 -2.42 -16.77 27.54
CA ALA A 85 -1.84 -15.76 28.42
C ALA A 85 -2.88 -14.70 28.82
N ILE A 86 -3.70 -14.25 27.88
CA ILE A 86 -4.79 -13.31 28.13
C ILE A 86 -5.89 -13.95 28.97
N ALA A 87 -6.27 -15.19 28.67
CA ALA A 87 -7.22 -15.92 29.52
C ALA A 87 -6.68 -16.05 30.96
N SER A 88 -5.38 -16.31 31.13
CA SER A 88 -4.74 -16.35 32.45
C SER A 88 -4.70 -14.96 33.11
N SER A 89 -4.53 -13.87 32.36
CA SER A 89 -4.57 -12.50 32.93
C SER A 89 -5.96 -12.09 33.38
N VAL A 90 -7.02 -12.62 32.76
CA VAL A 90 -8.41 -12.41 33.21
C VAL A 90 -8.69 -13.11 34.55
N LEU A 91 -8.04 -14.26 34.80
CA LEU A 91 -8.20 -15.05 36.02
C LEU A 91 -7.44 -14.49 37.23
N LYS A 92 -6.27 -13.86 37.01
CA LYS A 92 -5.42 -13.33 38.09
C LYS A 92 -6.13 -12.33 39.02
N PRO A 93 -6.88 -11.32 38.53
CA PRO A 93 -7.65 -10.42 39.39
C PRO A 93 -8.74 -11.11 40.21
N GLN A 94 -9.13 -12.34 39.84
CA GLN A 94 -10.14 -13.14 40.53
C GLN A 94 -9.54 -14.08 41.58
N GLY A 95 -8.24 -13.93 41.87
CA GLY A 95 -7.50 -14.76 42.83
C GLY A 95 -7.05 -16.12 42.27
N ASP A 96 -7.31 -16.41 40.99
CA ASP A 96 -6.88 -17.65 40.36
C ASP A 96 -5.54 -17.45 39.62
N HIS A 97 -4.46 -17.82 40.31
CA HIS A 97 -3.09 -17.74 39.82
C HIS A 97 -2.59 -19.03 39.15
N LYS A 98 -3.42 -20.08 39.05
CA LYS A 98 -2.99 -21.36 38.48
C LYS A 98 -2.77 -21.22 36.96
N PRO A 99 -1.77 -21.87 36.35
CA PRO A 99 -1.60 -21.81 34.90
C PRO A 99 -2.75 -22.53 34.18
N LEU A 100 -3.18 -22.02 33.03
CA LEU A 100 -4.10 -22.76 32.15
C LEU A 100 -3.35 -23.91 31.43
N GLY A 101 -4.02 -25.06 31.32
CA GLY A 101 -3.45 -26.26 30.70
C GLY A 101 -3.05 -26.05 29.24
N ARG A 102 -2.09 -26.84 28.74
CA ARG A 102 -1.56 -26.71 27.36
C ARG A 102 -2.63 -26.88 26.27
N LYS A 103 -3.63 -27.73 26.52
CA LYS A 103 -4.76 -27.99 25.58
C LYS A 103 -5.93 -27.03 25.75
N TRP A 104 -5.88 -26.11 26.71
CA TRP A 104 -7.03 -25.26 27.05
C TRP A 104 -7.49 -24.42 25.85
N SER A 105 -6.57 -23.82 25.09
CA SER A 105 -6.94 -23.01 23.92
C SER A 105 -7.49 -23.84 22.76
N SER A 106 -7.05 -25.09 22.60
CA SER A 106 -7.68 -26.03 21.64
C SER A 106 -9.12 -26.33 22.02
N HIS A 107 -9.38 -26.63 23.30
CA HIS A 107 -10.74 -26.86 23.79
C HIS A 107 -11.60 -25.60 23.75
N PHE A 108 -11.03 -24.42 23.97
CA PHE A 108 -11.72 -23.14 23.77
C PHE A 108 -12.22 -23.01 22.31
N VAL A 109 -11.36 -23.28 21.34
CA VAL A 109 -11.73 -23.27 19.91
C VAL A 109 -12.82 -24.31 19.61
N GLU A 110 -12.75 -25.50 20.21
CA GLU A 110 -13.79 -26.54 20.06
C GLU A 110 -15.15 -26.13 20.67
N ARG A 111 -15.15 -25.29 21.71
CA ARG A 111 -16.38 -24.75 22.33
C ARG A 111 -17.00 -23.62 21.53
N HIS A 112 -16.18 -22.80 20.85
CA HIS A 112 -16.62 -21.59 20.15
C HIS A 112 -16.52 -21.74 18.64
N LEU A 113 -17.58 -22.26 17.99
CA LEU A 113 -17.61 -22.54 16.54
C LEU A 113 -17.33 -21.32 15.63
N ALA A 114 -17.45 -20.09 16.15
CA ALA A 114 -17.12 -18.87 15.42
C ALA A 114 -15.61 -18.63 15.26
N VAL A 115 -14.77 -19.32 16.04
CA VAL A 115 -13.30 -19.24 15.92
C VAL A 115 -12.72 -20.59 15.49
N LYS A 116 -11.62 -20.55 14.73
CA LYS A 116 -10.94 -21.75 14.23
C LYS A 116 -9.44 -21.54 14.21
N THR A 117 -8.67 -22.59 14.46
CA THR A 117 -7.23 -22.57 14.25
C THR A 117 -6.92 -22.45 12.76
N LYS A 118 -6.18 -21.41 12.38
CA LYS A 118 -5.77 -21.11 11.01
C LYS A 118 -4.25 -21.05 10.92
N LEU A 119 -3.68 -21.35 9.75
CA LEU A 119 -2.27 -21.13 9.47
C LEU A 119 -2.05 -19.64 9.22
N GLY A 120 -1.32 -18.97 10.12
CA GLY A 120 -0.92 -17.58 9.92
C GLY A 120 0.15 -17.48 8.84
N ARG A 121 -0.11 -16.74 7.76
CA ARG A 121 0.90 -16.36 6.77
C ARG A 121 1.38 -14.95 7.10
N ARG A 122 2.70 -14.79 7.26
CA ARG A 122 3.29 -13.46 7.42
C ARG A 122 3.41 -12.84 6.04
N THR A 123 2.67 -11.76 5.82
CA THR A 123 2.71 -10.97 4.60
C THR A 123 2.96 -9.53 5.00
N ASP A 124 3.77 -8.82 4.23
CA ASP A 124 4.00 -7.40 4.46
C ASP A 124 2.67 -6.64 4.41
N TRP A 125 2.40 -5.81 5.42
CA TRP A 125 1.13 -5.10 5.54
C TRP A 125 0.87 -4.13 4.38
N LYS A 126 1.92 -3.59 3.74
CA LYS A 126 1.79 -2.77 2.53
C LYS A 126 1.29 -3.60 1.35
N ARG A 127 1.75 -4.87 1.22
CA ARG A 127 1.24 -5.79 0.19
C ARG A 127 -0.24 -6.11 0.39
N ILE A 128 -0.67 -6.29 1.64
CA ILE A 128 -2.09 -6.52 1.97
C ILE A 128 -2.93 -5.30 1.60
N ASN A 129 -2.49 -4.09 1.95
CA ASN A 129 -3.24 -2.87 1.68
C ASN A 129 -3.22 -2.45 0.21
N ALA A 130 -2.15 -2.75 -0.53
CA ALA A 130 -2.04 -2.42 -1.95
C ALA A 130 -2.86 -3.37 -2.86
N ALA A 131 -3.14 -4.59 -2.41
CA ALA A 131 -3.91 -5.61 -3.13
C ALA A 131 -5.43 -5.36 -3.03
N THR A 132 -5.88 -4.16 -3.41
CA THR A 132 -7.31 -3.84 -3.47
C THR A 132 -7.95 -4.49 -4.71
N PRO A 133 -9.27 -4.78 -4.67
CA PRO A 133 -9.99 -5.28 -5.84
C PRO A 133 -9.82 -4.40 -7.08
N ASP A 134 -9.75 -3.08 -6.92
CA ASP A 134 -9.60 -2.15 -8.04
C ASP A 134 -8.19 -2.17 -8.62
N SER A 135 -7.15 -2.22 -7.78
CA SER A 135 -5.76 -2.39 -8.25
C SER A 135 -5.59 -3.69 -9.04
N ILE A 136 -6.20 -4.78 -8.55
CA ILE A 136 -6.15 -6.10 -9.20
C ILE A 136 -6.91 -6.07 -10.53
N ARG A 137 -8.13 -5.51 -10.56
CA ARG A 137 -8.90 -5.35 -11.81
C ARG A 137 -8.14 -4.52 -12.83
N HIS A 138 -7.52 -3.42 -12.40
CA HIS A 138 -6.74 -2.57 -13.28
C HIS A 138 -5.58 -3.33 -13.93
N LEU A 139 -4.84 -4.13 -13.14
CA LEU A 139 -3.78 -5.00 -13.66
C LEU A 139 -4.30 -5.99 -14.71
N PHE A 140 -5.42 -6.67 -14.44
CA PHE A 140 -6.00 -7.61 -15.42
C PHE A 140 -6.49 -6.90 -16.68
N ASN A 141 -7.09 -5.72 -16.56
CA ASN A 141 -7.50 -4.93 -17.72
C ASN A 141 -6.30 -4.54 -18.60
N LEU A 142 -5.16 -4.16 -17.99
CA LEU A 142 -3.92 -3.90 -18.73
C LEU A 142 -3.38 -5.17 -19.39
N TYR A 143 -3.43 -6.29 -18.68
CA TYR A 143 -2.99 -7.59 -19.21
C TYR A 143 -3.78 -8.00 -20.46
N GLU A 144 -5.09 -7.73 -20.49
CA GLU A 144 -5.94 -7.98 -21.67
C GLU A 144 -5.47 -7.20 -22.92
N THR A 145 -4.93 -5.98 -22.75
CA THR A 145 -4.42 -5.17 -23.88
C THR A 145 -3.19 -5.77 -24.56
N VAL A 146 -2.47 -6.65 -23.86
CA VAL A 146 -1.27 -7.34 -24.35
C VAL A 146 -1.50 -8.85 -24.55
N SER A 147 -2.77 -9.29 -24.54
CA SER A 147 -3.17 -10.69 -24.72
C SER A 147 -2.74 -11.30 -26.06
N TRP A 148 -2.48 -10.46 -27.08
CA TRP A 148 -1.97 -10.86 -28.39
C TRP A 148 -0.54 -11.46 -28.34
N ILE A 149 0.24 -11.16 -27.30
CA ILE A 149 1.57 -11.78 -27.10
C ILE A 149 1.37 -13.22 -26.64
N PRO A 150 1.94 -14.26 -27.27
CA PRO A 150 1.69 -15.65 -26.89
C PRO A 150 2.34 -16.01 -25.54
N PRO A 151 1.81 -16.97 -24.75
CA PRO A 151 2.35 -17.36 -23.44
C PRO A 151 3.85 -17.67 -23.42
N ARG A 152 4.39 -18.26 -24.50
CA ARG A 152 5.83 -18.56 -24.65
C ARG A 152 6.74 -17.32 -24.60
N ARG A 153 6.19 -16.12 -24.84
CA ARG A 153 6.89 -14.82 -24.83
C ARG A 153 6.43 -13.91 -23.68
N ARG A 154 5.69 -14.47 -22.72
CA ARG A 154 5.30 -13.78 -21.48
C ARG A 154 6.17 -14.31 -20.37
N HIS A 155 6.94 -13.43 -19.74
CA HIS A 155 7.92 -13.78 -18.74
C HIS A 155 7.63 -13.03 -17.46
N ASN A 156 7.80 -13.72 -16.33
CA ASN A 156 7.77 -13.11 -15.00
C ASN A 156 9.16 -13.24 -14.39
N ALA A 157 9.71 -12.13 -13.92
CA ALA A 157 10.97 -12.09 -13.20
C ALA A 157 10.76 -11.61 -11.76
N ASP A 158 11.51 -12.21 -10.84
CA ASP A 158 11.48 -11.87 -9.41
C ASP A 158 12.89 -12.06 -8.80
N GLU A 159 13.13 -11.40 -7.67
CA GLU A 159 14.39 -11.51 -6.93
C GLU A 159 14.20 -12.33 -5.64
N GLY A 160 14.92 -13.45 -5.57
CA GLY A 160 14.95 -14.32 -4.39
C GLY A 160 16.29 -14.21 -3.66
N GLY A 161 16.25 -14.13 -2.34
CA GLY A 161 17.46 -14.10 -1.51
C GLY A 161 17.68 -15.41 -0.76
N ILE A 162 18.93 -15.90 -0.75
CA ILE A 162 19.38 -16.97 0.13
C ILE A 162 20.33 -16.37 1.17
N MET A 163 20.01 -16.54 2.45
CA MET A 163 20.89 -16.13 3.53
C MET A 163 21.83 -17.27 3.93
N GLU A 164 23.12 -16.99 3.92
CA GLU A 164 24.14 -17.97 4.33
C GLU A 164 23.96 -18.39 5.79
N GLY A 165 24.09 -19.68 6.08
CA GLY A 165 24.05 -20.21 7.45
C GLY A 165 22.65 -20.34 8.08
N GLN A 166 21.59 -19.85 7.43
CA GLN A 166 20.22 -20.16 7.83
C GLN A 166 19.75 -21.49 7.22
N GLY A 167 20.06 -22.59 7.92
CA GLY A 167 19.41 -23.87 7.70
C GLY A 167 17.97 -23.87 8.20
N ILE A 168 17.12 -24.69 7.58
CA ILE A 168 15.72 -24.89 7.94
C ILE A 168 15.60 -25.29 9.42
N ASN A 169 14.62 -24.75 10.15
CA ASN A 169 14.19 -25.24 11.45
C ASN A 169 13.60 -26.67 11.30
N GLY A 170 14.46 -27.67 11.19
CA GLY A 170 14.10 -29.08 11.17
C GLY A 170 14.15 -29.69 12.57
N LEU A 171 13.39 -30.77 12.79
CA LEU A 171 13.61 -31.64 13.94
C LEU A 171 15.02 -32.25 13.82
N VAL A 172 15.83 -32.09 14.86
CA VAL A 172 17.18 -32.66 14.95
C VAL A 172 17.18 -33.88 15.88
N ILE A 173 18.01 -34.87 15.59
CA ILE A 173 18.21 -36.04 16.45
C ILE A 173 19.31 -35.70 17.45
N GLY A 174 19.03 -35.87 18.75
CA GLY A 174 19.96 -35.55 19.85
C GLY A 174 19.90 -36.58 20.97
N SER A 175 20.83 -36.45 21.94
CA SER A 175 20.89 -37.31 23.13
C SER A 175 19.59 -37.27 23.94
N SER A 176 19.15 -38.42 24.46
CA SER A 176 17.98 -38.51 25.34
C SER A 176 18.24 -38.03 26.79
N GLN A 177 19.49 -37.69 27.14
CA GLN A 177 19.90 -37.44 28.53
C GLN A 177 20.17 -35.96 28.89
N GLU A 178 20.23 -35.05 27.90
CA GLU A 178 20.31 -33.60 28.15
C GLU A 178 19.06 -32.89 27.61
N ASN A 179 18.74 -31.70 28.16
CA ASN A 179 17.52 -30.91 27.96
C ASN A 179 16.58 -31.48 26.86
N PRO A 180 15.56 -32.27 27.23
CA PRO A 180 14.84 -33.18 26.32
C PRO A 180 14.04 -32.48 25.21
N ASN A 181 14.05 -31.15 25.19
CA ASN A 181 13.26 -30.33 24.28
C ASN A 181 14.09 -29.49 23.30
N THR A 182 15.41 -29.31 23.52
CA THR A 182 16.25 -28.44 22.67
C THR A 182 17.72 -28.83 22.71
N VAL A 183 18.38 -28.83 21.54
CA VAL A 183 19.84 -28.94 21.41
C VAL A 183 20.39 -27.64 20.78
N PRO A 184 21.51 -27.07 21.28
CA PRO A 184 22.16 -25.95 20.61
C PRO A 184 22.76 -26.39 19.27
N VAL A 185 22.19 -25.93 18.16
CA VAL A 185 22.78 -26.12 16.82
C VAL A 185 23.68 -24.93 16.52
N LYS A 186 24.98 -25.18 16.30
CA LYS A 186 25.92 -24.12 15.89
C LYS A 186 25.52 -23.62 14.50
N THR A 187 25.24 -22.33 14.39
CA THR A 187 25.07 -21.65 13.10
C THR A 187 26.17 -20.61 12.97
N ILE A 188 26.63 -20.38 11.75
CA ILE A 188 27.37 -19.15 11.46
C ILE A 188 26.29 -18.09 11.38
N ASN A 189 26.32 -17.08 12.27
CA ASN A 189 25.39 -15.96 12.24
C ASN A 189 25.75 -15.00 11.08
N ALA A 190 26.01 -15.57 9.89
CA ALA A 190 26.33 -14.84 8.69
C ALA A 190 25.05 -14.14 8.22
N ARG A 191 25.06 -12.81 8.22
CA ARG A 191 24.00 -11.99 7.59
C ARG A 191 24.30 -11.74 6.11
N THR A 192 25.10 -12.60 5.51
CA THR A 192 25.48 -12.49 4.11
C THR A 192 24.33 -13.03 3.28
N TRP A 193 23.79 -12.17 2.43
CA TRP A 193 22.76 -12.52 1.47
C TRP A 193 23.40 -12.74 0.10
N THR A 194 22.98 -13.81 -0.57
CA THR A 194 23.17 -13.99 -2.01
C THR A 194 21.80 -13.82 -2.66
N SER A 195 21.69 -12.88 -3.58
CA SER A 195 20.44 -12.62 -4.28
C SER A 195 20.48 -13.25 -5.66
N ILE A 196 19.33 -13.74 -6.13
CA ILE A 196 19.20 -14.46 -7.39
C ILE A 196 18.02 -13.83 -8.12
N VAL A 197 18.29 -13.29 -9.31
CA VAL A 197 17.25 -12.83 -10.22
C VAL A 197 16.86 -14.00 -11.11
N GLU A 198 15.63 -14.47 -10.95
CA GLU A 198 15.07 -15.59 -11.69
C GLU A 198 13.99 -15.09 -12.64
N CYS A 199 13.85 -15.75 -13.79
CA CYS A 199 12.86 -15.39 -14.79
C CYS A 199 12.29 -16.64 -15.46
N ILE A 200 10.97 -16.72 -15.52
CA ILE A 200 10.24 -17.88 -16.03
C ILE A 200 9.18 -17.45 -17.04
N SER A 201 9.05 -18.20 -18.13
CA SER A 201 7.97 -17.98 -19.10
C SER A 201 6.63 -18.50 -18.56
N ALA A 202 5.52 -18.05 -19.15
CA ALA A 202 4.20 -18.57 -18.81
C ALA A 202 3.99 -20.04 -19.23
N LEU A 203 4.92 -20.62 -19.99
CA LEU A 203 4.98 -22.07 -20.25
C LEU A 203 5.82 -22.84 -19.22
N GLY A 204 6.37 -22.17 -18.20
CA GLY A 204 7.19 -22.78 -17.17
C GLY A 204 8.66 -22.98 -17.57
N VAL A 205 9.12 -22.35 -18.65
CA VAL A 205 10.54 -22.41 -19.07
C VAL A 205 11.34 -21.37 -18.31
N ALA A 206 12.25 -21.82 -17.46
CA ALA A 206 13.16 -20.94 -16.73
C ALA A 206 14.31 -20.47 -17.63
N LEU A 207 14.65 -19.18 -17.54
CA LEU A 207 15.87 -18.63 -18.12
C LEU A 207 17.04 -18.88 -17.17
N ASN A 208 18.27 -18.76 -17.68
CA ASN A 208 19.43 -18.75 -16.80
C ASN A 208 19.34 -17.58 -15.80
N PRO A 209 19.73 -17.78 -14.52
CA PRO A 209 19.64 -16.75 -13.50
C PRO A 209 20.82 -15.77 -13.56
N LEU A 210 20.64 -14.61 -12.92
CA LEU A 210 21.74 -13.75 -12.47
C LEU A 210 21.92 -13.90 -10.96
N VAL A 211 23.10 -14.30 -10.53
CA VAL A 211 23.46 -14.44 -9.11
C VAL A 211 24.27 -13.22 -8.66
N ILE A 212 23.86 -12.59 -7.56
CA ILE A 212 24.45 -11.39 -7.00
C ILE A 212 25.07 -11.73 -5.65
N PHE A 213 26.40 -11.70 -5.58
CA PHE A 213 27.12 -11.90 -4.32
C PHE A 213 27.35 -10.58 -3.60
N LYS A 214 27.25 -10.61 -2.26
CA LYS A 214 27.72 -9.49 -1.44
C LYS A 214 29.26 -9.44 -1.44
N ALA A 215 29.84 -8.52 -2.21
CA ALA A 215 31.29 -8.41 -2.38
C ALA A 215 31.74 -7.03 -2.86
N LYS A 216 33.06 -6.83 -2.90
CA LYS A 216 33.72 -5.72 -3.62
C LYS A 216 34.28 -6.13 -4.99
N SER A 217 34.44 -7.42 -5.21
CA SER A 217 34.85 -8.02 -6.48
C SER A 217 34.52 -9.51 -6.46
N ILE A 218 34.38 -10.10 -7.64
CA ILE A 218 34.28 -11.54 -7.81
C ILE A 218 35.68 -12.16 -7.79
N GLN A 219 35.85 -13.25 -7.06
CA GLN A 219 37.09 -14.03 -7.05
C GLN A 219 36.84 -15.40 -7.67
N GLU A 220 37.69 -15.82 -8.61
CA GLU A 220 37.54 -17.09 -9.34
C GLU A 220 37.47 -18.30 -8.39
N GLN A 221 38.19 -18.25 -7.28
CA GLN A 221 38.24 -19.30 -6.25
C GLN A 221 36.90 -19.57 -5.55
N TRP A 222 35.90 -18.71 -5.70
CA TRP A 222 34.56 -18.91 -5.13
C TRP A 222 33.78 -20.00 -5.86
N PHE A 223 34.14 -20.27 -7.11
CA PHE A 223 33.41 -21.21 -7.94
C PHE A 223 34.17 -22.51 -8.09
N LYS A 224 33.47 -23.62 -7.85
CA LYS A 224 33.98 -24.93 -8.25
C LYS A 224 33.99 -24.98 -9.78
N LYS A 225 35.14 -25.29 -10.38
CA LYS A 225 35.29 -25.38 -11.85
C LYS A 225 34.22 -26.27 -12.48
N ASP A 226 33.93 -27.41 -11.85
CA ASP A 226 32.89 -28.35 -12.31
C ASP A 226 31.47 -27.79 -12.21
N PHE A 227 31.21 -26.84 -11.29
CA PHE A 227 29.90 -26.21 -11.16
C PHE A 227 29.65 -25.24 -12.32
N LEU A 228 30.63 -24.37 -12.63
CA LEU A 228 30.52 -23.45 -13.76
C LEU A 228 30.45 -24.19 -15.10
N ALA A 229 31.21 -25.28 -15.26
CA ALA A 229 31.16 -26.10 -16.46
C ALA A 229 29.78 -26.74 -16.70
N LYS A 230 29.04 -27.06 -15.63
CA LYS A 230 27.67 -27.58 -15.72
C LYS A 230 26.61 -26.50 -15.96
N HIS A 231 26.94 -25.22 -15.74
CA HIS A 231 26.00 -24.11 -15.83
C HIS A 231 26.59 -22.94 -16.63
N PRO A 232 26.99 -23.14 -17.90
CA PRO A 232 27.74 -22.14 -18.67
C PRO A 232 26.95 -20.86 -18.97
N GLY A 233 25.62 -20.91 -18.90
CA GLY A 233 24.74 -19.76 -19.12
C GLY A 233 24.40 -18.96 -17.87
N TRP A 234 24.85 -19.37 -16.68
CA TRP A 234 24.59 -18.63 -15.45
C TRP A 234 25.44 -17.38 -15.39
N HIS A 235 24.80 -16.25 -15.10
CA HIS A 235 25.49 -14.99 -14.94
C HIS A 235 25.76 -14.72 -13.47
N VAL A 236 26.92 -14.16 -13.16
CA VAL A 236 27.31 -13.82 -11.80
C VAL A 236 27.81 -12.38 -11.77
N THR A 237 27.31 -11.61 -10.81
CA THR A 237 27.72 -10.24 -10.52
C THR A 237 27.88 -10.06 -9.01
N PHE A 238 28.23 -8.85 -8.58
CA PHE A 238 28.41 -8.52 -7.17
C PHE A 238 27.88 -7.14 -6.81
N SER A 239 27.53 -6.94 -5.55
CA SER A 239 27.27 -5.62 -4.98
C SER A 239 27.77 -5.55 -3.53
N GLU A 240 28.11 -4.37 -3.03
CA GLU A 240 28.65 -4.24 -1.66
C GLU A 240 27.66 -4.68 -0.58
N ASN A 241 26.37 -4.61 -0.89
CA ASN A 241 25.28 -4.93 0.03
C ASN A 241 24.60 -6.28 -0.27
N GLY A 242 24.89 -6.93 -1.41
CA GLY A 242 24.29 -8.19 -1.84
C GLY A 242 22.90 -8.04 -2.47
N TRP A 243 22.44 -6.81 -2.70
CA TRP A 243 21.14 -6.50 -3.31
C TRP A 243 21.32 -6.08 -4.76
N THR A 244 20.23 -6.16 -5.53
CA THR A 244 20.14 -5.55 -6.85
C THR A 244 20.30 -4.02 -6.82
N SER A 245 20.63 -3.45 -7.98
CA SER A 245 20.73 -2.01 -8.22
C SER A 245 20.20 -1.70 -9.63
N ASN A 246 20.06 -0.42 -9.98
CA ASN A 246 19.66 -0.02 -11.33
C ASN A 246 20.62 -0.62 -12.39
N ASP A 247 21.92 -0.49 -12.16
CA ASP A 247 22.96 -0.99 -13.07
C ASP A 247 22.91 -2.51 -13.20
N ILE A 248 22.65 -3.23 -12.10
CA ILE A 248 22.59 -4.70 -12.09
C ILE A 248 21.33 -5.20 -12.82
N VAL A 249 20.20 -4.51 -12.68
CA VAL A 249 18.98 -4.85 -13.42
C VAL A 249 19.17 -4.59 -14.92
N VAL A 250 19.84 -3.50 -15.29
CA VAL A 250 20.23 -3.21 -16.68
C VAL A 250 21.16 -4.29 -17.22
N GLU A 251 22.16 -4.70 -16.45
CA GLU A 251 23.06 -5.80 -16.77
C GLU A 251 22.28 -7.11 -16.98
N TRP A 252 21.36 -7.42 -16.07
CA TRP A 252 20.47 -8.58 -16.19
C TRP A 252 19.65 -8.53 -17.47
N LEU A 253 19.04 -7.38 -17.77
CA LEU A 253 18.20 -7.23 -18.96
C LEU A 253 19.02 -7.49 -20.24
N GLY A 254 20.21 -6.90 -20.34
CA GLY A 254 21.09 -7.03 -21.51
C GLY A 254 21.77 -8.39 -21.65
N LYS A 255 22.22 -9.00 -20.54
CA LYS A 255 22.99 -10.26 -20.58
C LYS A 255 22.12 -11.50 -20.47
N VAL A 256 20.99 -11.41 -19.79
CA VAL A 256 20.14 -12.55 -19.45
C VAL A 256 18.85 -12.53 -20.26
N PHE A 257 18.03 -11.51 -20.07
CA PHE A 257 16.66 -11.53 -20.60
C PHE A 257 16.60 -11.36 -22.11
N LEU A 258 17.21 -10.29 -22.65
CA LEU A 258 17.10 -9.96 -24.07
C LEU A 258 17.70 -11.06 -24.99
N PRO A 259 18.87 -11.65 -24.69
CA PRO A 259 19.47 -12.69 -25.53
C PRO A 259 18.67 -14.00 -25.50
N GLN A 260 18.12 -14.39 -24.35
CA GLN A 260 17.41 -15.67 -24.20
C GLN A 260 15.95 -15.62 -24.64
N THR A 261 15.39 -14.43 -24.87
CA THR A 261 13.98 -14.26 -25.25
C THR A 261 13.78 -13.68 -26.64
N GLN A 262 14.86 -13.49 -27.41
CA GLN A 262 14.80 -12.89 -28.74
C GLN A 262 13.77 -13.61 -29.63
N PRO A 263 12.78 -12.88 -30.20
CA PRO A 263 11.81 -13.49 -31.09
C PRO A 263 12.46 -13.78 -32.45
N GLU A 264 11.92 -14.78 -33.16
CA GLU A 264 12.32 -15.10 -34.55
C GLU A 264 12.01 -13.94 -35.51
N ASP A 265 10.85 -13.29 -35.34
CA ASP A 265 10.47 -12.08 -36.05
C ASP A 265 10.66 -10.85 -35.14
N PRO A 266 11.47 -9.85 -35.52
CA PRO A 266 11.60 -8.60 -34.78
C PRO A 266 10.30 -7.81 -34.61
N ALA A 267 9.27 -8.07 -35.42
CA ALA A 267 7.95 -7.47 -35.26
C ALA A 267 7.15 -8.06 -34.08
N ASP A 268 7.55 -9.21 -33.56
CA ASP A 268 6.89 -9.89 -32.45
C ASP A 268 7.21 -9.28 -31.09
N GLY A 269 6.17 -9.01 -30.31
CA GLY A 269 6.30 -8.50 -28.95
C GLY A 269 6.76 -9.53 -27.92
N ARG A 270 7.33 -9.02 -26.83
CA ARG A 270 7.66 -9.76 -25.60
C ARG A 270 7.03 -9.05 -24.41
N LEU A 271 6.50 -9.82 -23.47
CA LEU A 271 5.98 -9.29 -22.21
C LEU A 271 6.92 -9.70 -21.08
N LEU A 272 7.46 -8.71 -20.37
CA LEU A 272 8.18 -8.91 -19.13
C LEU A 272 7.36 -8.31 -17.98
N ILE A 273 7.05 -9.15 -17.00
CA ILE A 273 6.38 -8.80 -15.74
C ILE A 273 7.45 -8.81 -14.65
N VAL A 274 7.56 -7.71 -13.93
CA VAL A 274 8.51 -7.51 -12.83
C VAL A 274 7.76 -6.86 -11.66
N ASP A 275 8.32 -6.95 -10.46
CA ASP A 275 7.78 -6.18 -9.35
C ASP A 275 8.05 -4.67 -9.53
N GLY A 276 7.29 -3.82 -8.84
CA GLY A 276 7.43 -2.36 -8.95
C GLY A 276 8.65 -1.79 -8.22
N HIS A 277 9.74 -2.55 -8.07
CA HIS A 277 10.95 -2.06 -7.42
C HIS A 277 11.59 -0.91 -8.23
N GLY A 278 12.20 0.06 -7.54
CA GLY A 278 12.67 1.31 -8.18
C GLY A 278 13.66 1.08 -9.33
N SER A 279 14.45 0.00 -9.28
CA SER A 279 15.38 -0.40 -10.35
C SER A 279 14.69 -0.82 -11.64
N HIS A 280 13.44 -1.28 -11.59
CA HIS A 280 12.62 -1.63 -12.76
C HIS A 280 11.94 -0.41 -13.39
N THR A 281 12.07 0.76 -12.76
CA THR A 281 11.45 2.02 -13.21
C THR A 281 12.49 3.06 -13.63
N SER A 282 13.78 2.69 -13.69
CA SER A 282 14.84 3.61 -14.10
C SER A 282 14.76 3.93 -15.59
N ASP A 283 15.18 5.14 -15.97
CA ASP A 283 15.17 5.57 -17.36
C ASP A 283 15.99 4.61 -18.24
N GLU A 284 17.16 4.17 -17.77
CA GLU A 284 18.04 3.23 -18.47
C GLU A 284 17.35 1.87 -18.72
N PHE A 285 16.66 1.33 -17.71
CA PHE A 285 15.90 0.09 -17.87
C PHE A 285 14.76 0.24 -18.89
N MET A 286 14.09 1.39 -18.89
CA MET A 286 12.98 1.68 -19.82
C MET A 286 13.47 1.98 -21.25
N THR A 287 14.71 2.45 -21.41
CA THR A 287 15.30 2.91 -22.69
C THR A 287 16.20 1.90 -23.39
N ILE A 288 16.69 0.87 -22.70
CA ILE A 288 17.42 -0.27 -23.32
C ILE A 288 16.59 -1.03 -24.36
N ARG A 289 15.29 -0.73 -24.45
CA ARG A 289 14.36 -1.16 -25.49
C ARG A 289 14.57 -0.39 -26.79
N ASP A 290 15.68 -0.63 -27.48
CA ASP A 290 15.82 -0.18 -28.88
C ASP A 290 14.96 -1.06 -29.81
N HIS A 291 13.66 -0.78 -29.81
CA HIS A 291 12.73 -1.08 -30.90
C HIS A 291 11.95 0.20 -31.25
N PRO A 292 11.91 0.63 -32.52
CA PRO A 292 11.33 1.92 -32.93
C PRO A 292 9.85 2.10 -32.57
N LYS A 293 9.09 1.02 -32.35
CA LYS A 293 7.69 1.08 -31.88
C LYS A 293 7.57 1.41 -30.38
N GLU A 294 8.48 0.98 -29.53
CA GLU A 294 8.44 1.25 -28.09
C GLU A 294 9.01 2.64 -27.76
N GLN A 295 10.04 3.08 -28.48
CA GLN A 295 10.44 4.49 -28.47
C GLN A 295 9.30 5.39 -28.95
N SER A 296 8.47 4.95 -29.91
CA SER A 296 7.28 5.71 -30.30
C SER A 296 6.22 5.78 -29.18
N LEU A 297 6.05 4.73 -28.39
CA LEU A 297 5.12 4.70 -27.24
C LEU A 297 5.65 5.54 -26.07
N ALA A 298 6.93 5.45 -25.73
CA ALA A 298 7.60 6.31 -24.75
C ALA A 298 7.61 7.77 -25.21
N ASN A 299 7.90 8.04 -26.48
CA ASN A 299 7.77 9.37 -27.08
C ASN A 299 6.32 9.86 -27.09
N ASN A 300 5.32 8.98 -27.26
CA ASN A 300 3.91 9.34 -27.17
C ASN A 300 3.49 9.62 -25.72
N LEU A 301 4.01 8.87 -24.74
CA LEU A 301 3.82 9.13 -23.31
C LEU A 301 4.48 10.45 -22.89
N ILE A 302 5.70 10.72 -23.34
CA ILE A 302 6.40 12.00 -23.15
C ILE A 302 5.69 13.14 -23.89
N LYS A 303 5.17 12.91 -25.10
CA LYS A 303 4.32 13.89 -25.83
C LYS A 303 2.99 14.13 -25.13
N SER A 304 2.45 13.13 -24.42
CA SER A 304 1.20 13.27 -23.67
C SER A 304 1.37 14.05 -22.36
N PHE A 305 2.61 14.19 -21.87
CA PHE A 305 2.91 15.02 -20.72
C PHE A 305 2.91 16.51 -21.12
N ASP A 306 1.86 17.22 -20.74
CA ASP A 306 1.76 18.66 -20.91
C ASP A 306 2.57 19.38 -19.81
N ARG A 307 3.78 19.79 -20.18
CA ARG A 307 4.69 20.55 -19.31
C ARG A 307 4.06 21.83 -18.80
N GLU A 308 3.35 22.59 -19.64
CA GLU A 308 2.76 23.87 -19.24
C GLU A 308 1.61 23.65 -18.24
N HIS A 309 0.80 22.62 -18.47
CA HIS A 309 -0.26 22.25 -17.54
C HIS A 309 0.29 21.82 -16.19
N PHE A 310 1.33 20.98 -16.17
CA PHE A 310 2.00 20.59 -14.93
C PHE A 310 2.54 21.80 -14.16
N GLN A 311 3.27 22.70 -14.83
CA GLN A 311 3.81 23.91 -14.20
C GLN A 311 2.70 24.79 -13.63
N LYS A 312 1.58 24.91 -14.34
CA LYS A 312 0.39 25.62 -13.85
C LYS A 312 -0.19 24.97 -12.59
N LEU A 313 -0.28 23.64 -12.52
CA LEU A 313 -0.77 22.94 -11.33
C LEU A 313 0.13 23.19 -10.12
N VAL A 314 1.45 23.20 -10.29
CA VAL A 314 2.39 23.51 -9.21
C VAL A 314 2.22 24.96 -8.73
N VAL A 315 2.07 25.92 -9.64
CA VAL A 315 1.83 27.33 -9.29
C VAL A 315 0.50 27.48 -8.54
N ASN A 316 -0.58 26.88 -9.04
CA ASN A 316 -1.89 26.91 -8.39
C ASN A 316 -1.82 26.32 -6.98
N TRP A 317 -1.22 25.14 -6.81
CA TRP A 317 -1.06 24.54 -5.49
C TRP A 317 -0.33 25.45 -4.51
N ILE A 318 0.78 26.08 -4.94
CA ILE A 318 1.55 27.00 -4.11
C ILE A 318 0.71 28.22 -3.70
N VAL A 319 -0.03 28.81 -4.63
CA VAL A 319 -0.86 30.00 -4.39
C VAL A 319 -2.06 29.67 -3.51
N ASP A 320 -2.84 28.64 -3.88
CA ASP A 320 -4.07 28.24 -3.19
C ASP A 320 -3.80 27.76 -1.76
N SER A 321 -2.66 27.10 -1.55
CA SER A 321 -2.24 26.59 -0.24
C SER A 321 -1.35 27.57 0.53
N GLN A 322 -1.18 28.80 0.04
CA GLN A 322 -0.36 29.87 0.64
C GLN A 322 1.06 29.43 1.03
N GLN A 323 1.69 28.62 0.18
CA GLN A 323 3.03 28.08 0.44
C GLN A 323 4.14 29.05 0.01
N SER A 324 5.32 28.91 0.62
CA SER A 324 6.52 29.61 0.15
C SER A 324 6.88 29.18 -1.27
N PHE A 325 7.25 30.13 -2.14
CA PHE A 325 7.70 29.83 -3.50
C PHE A 325 8.96 28.95 -3.54
N GLN A 326 9.73 28.92 -2.46
CA GLN A 326 10.87 28.01 -2.31
C GLN A 326 10.46 26.54 -2.29
N GLN A 327 9.19 26.21 -2.00
CA GLN A 327 8.73 24.82 -2.02
C GLN A 327 8.85 24.19 -3.41
N ALA A 328 8.74 24.97 -4.50
CA ALA A 328 9.00 24.46 -5.85
C ALA A 328 10.45 23.99 -6.06
N GLU A 329 11.38 24.46 -5.23
CA GLU A 329 12.80 24.10 -5.24
C GLU A 329 13.14 23.02 -4.20
N ASN A 330 12.16 22.57 -3.42
CA ASN A 330 12.39 21.57 -2.38
C ASN A 330 12.87 20.24 -3.00
N PRO A 331 14.07 19.76 -2.67
CA PRO A 331 14.64 18.56 -3.30
C PRO A 331 13.78 17.32 -3.09
N ARG A 332 13.12 17.17 -1.93
CA ARG A 332 12.24 16.04 -1.65
C ARG A 332 10.98 16.08 -2.49
N LEU A 333 10.38 17.26 -2.64
CA LEU A 333 9.19 17.42 -3.46
C LEU A 333 9.49 17.15 -4.93
N ARG A 334 10.62 17.66 -5.45
CA ARG A 334 11.07 17.38 -6.81
C ARG A 334 11.25 15.88 -7.04
N HIS A 335 11.90 15.19 -6.10
CA HIS A 335 12.08 13.75 -6.18
C HIS A 335 10.74 12.98 -6.15
N ILE A 336 9.74 13.46 -5.40
CA ILE A 336 8.38 12.89 -5.42
C ILE A 336 7.75 13.06 -6.82
N PHE A 337 7.83 14.25 -7.42
CA PHE A 337 7.28 14.47 -8.76
C PHE A 337 7.97 13.60 -9.82
N GLU A 338 9.29 13.46 -9.75
CA GLU A 338 10.06 12.59 -10.66
C GLU A 338 9.69 11.12 -10.49
N TYR A 339 9.49 10.66 -9.26
CA TYR A 339 9.03 9.30 -8.97
C TYR A 339 7.62 9.03 -9.51
N LEU A 340 6.70 9.99 -9.35
CA LEU A 340 5.33 9.86 -9.82
C LEU A 340 5.22 9.96 -11.34
N ASN A 341 6.08 10.75 -11.98
CA ASN A 341 6.17 10.83 -13.43
C ASN A 341 7.58 11.28 -13.90
N PRO A 342 8.38 10.36 -14.47
CA PRO A 342 9.73 10.68 -14.96
C PRO A 342 9.78 11.77 -16.03
N ALA A 343 8.68 11.99 -16.78
CA ALA A 343 8.61 13.04 -17.79
C ALA A 343 8.83 14.45 -17.21
N VAL A 344 8.58 14.65 -15.91
CA VAL A 344 8.87 15.91 -15.20
C VAL A 344 10.35 16.27 -15.29
N LYS A 345 11.25 15.29 -15.15
CA LYS A 345 12.70 15.51 -15.27
C LYS A 345 13.13 15.62 -16.72
N VAL A 346 12.64 14.72 -17.57
CA VAL A 346 13.03 14.63 -18.99
C VAL A 346 12.66 15.91 -19.75
N THR A 347 11.51 16.51 -19.44
CA THR A 347 11.03 17.74 -20.10
C THR A 347 11.47 19.02 -19.38
N ASP A 348 12.30 18.91 -18.35
CA ASP A 348 12.71 20.01 -17.46
C ASP A 348 11.50 20.82 -16.96
N ALA A 349 10.50 20.10 -16.44
CA ALA A 349 9.23 20.67 -16.03
C ALA A 349 9.30 21.33 -14.64
N HIS A 350 10.35 21.06 -13.86
CA HIS A 350 10.56 21.69 -12.56
C HIS A 350 10.69 23.21 -12.70
N ILE A 351 10.07 23.93 -11.77
CA ILE A 351 10.10 25.39 -11.75
C ILE A 351 10.89 25.90 -10.55
N SER A 352 11.62 26.99 -10.77
CA SER A 352 12.28 27.74 -9.70
C SER A 352 11.27 28.64 -9.00
N ARG A 353 11.62 29.14 -7.81
CA ARG A 353 10.84 30.17 -7.10
C ARG A 353 10.63 31.43 -7.95
N HIS A 354 11.61 31.77 -8.79
CA HIS A 354 11.54 32.92 -9.71
C HIS A 354 10.56 32.63 -10.85
N THR A 355 10.54 31.39 -11.35
CA THR A 355 9.60 30.93 -12.37
C THR A 355 8.18 30.87 -11.84
N VAL A 356 7.97 30.40 -10.60
CA VAL A 356 6.65 30.42 -9.92
C VAL A 356 6.12 31.85 -9.89
N ARG A 357 6.92 32.81 -9.42
CA ARG A 357 6.54 34.23 -9.39
C ARG A 357 6.17 34.75 -10.78
N ARG A 358 7.00 34.49 -11.78
CA ARG A 358 6.76 34.93 -13.17
C ARG A 358 5.46 34.36 -13.73
N LEU A 359 5.22 33.06 -13.56
CA LEU A 359 4.02 32.38 -14.04
C LEU A 359 2.77 32.85 -13.30
N ALA A 360 2.84 33.07 -11.98
CA ALA A 360 1.73 33.61 -11.21
C ALA A 360 1.32 35.00 -11.71
N ILE A 361 2.29 35.89 -11.98
CA ILE A 361 2.02 37.22 -12.57
C ILE A 361 1.44 37.09 -13.98
N GLN A 362 2.01 36.23 -14.83
CA GLN A 362 1.47 36.00 -16.18
C GLN A 362 0.04 35.45 -16.15
N HIS A 363 -0.27 34.55 -15.21
CA HIS A 363 -1.63 34.06 -15.03
C HIS A 363 -2.56 35.16 -14.53
N PHE A 364 -2.13 35.99 -13.58
CA PHE A 364 -2.90 37.15 -13.15
C PHE A 364 -3.21 38.09 -14.32
N GLU A 365 -2.21 38.51 -15.10
CA GLU A 365 -2.40 39.39 -16.25
C GLU A 365 -3.30 38.76 -17.33
N LYS A 366 -3.13 37.46 -17.63
CA LYS A 366 -3.99 36.73 -18.57
C LYS A 366 -5.46 36.71 -18.13
N HIS A 367 -5.72 36.58 -16.83
CA HIS A 367 -7.09 36.55 -16.31
C HIS A 367 -7.62 37.94 -15.96
N LYS A 368 -6.77 38.97 -15.89
CA LYS A 368 -7.16 40.35 -15.62
C LYS A 368 -8.25 40.82 -16.59
N THR A 369 -8.09 40.56 -17.89
CA THR A 369 -9.11 40.88 -18.91
C THR A 369 -10.44 40.15 -18.68
N ARG A 370 -10.40 38.92 -18.14
CA ARG A 370 -11.61 38.17 -17.79
C ARG A 370 -12.29 38.79 -16.57
N VAL A 371 -11.52 39.18 -15.55
CA VAL A 371 -12.04 39.91 -14.38
C VAL A 371 -12.66 41.24 -14.81
N GLU A 372 -12.03 41.99 -15.70
CA GLU A 372 -12.60 43.19 -16.30
C GLU A 372 -13.93 42.91 -17.01
N GLY A 373 -14.03 41.81 -17.76
CA GLY A 373 -15.27 41.37 -18.39
C GLY A 373 -16.38 41.09 -17.37
N ILE A 374 -16.07 40.31 -16.33
CA ILE A 374 -17.01 39.98 -15.25
C ILE A 374 -17.51 41.26 -14.54
N LEU A 375 -16.60 42.20 -14.25
CA LEU A 375 -16.95 43.47 -13.62
C LEU A 375 -17.81 44.35 -14.55
N LYS A 376 -17.58 44.32 -15.87
CA LYS A 376 -18.44 45.04 -16.84
C LYS A 376 -19.85 44.44 -16.96
N GLU A 377 -19.95 43.12 -16.91
CA GLU A 377 -21.22 42.38 -17.01
C GLU A 377 -22.05 42.43 -15.72
N ALA A 378 -21.46 42.86 -14.60
CA ALA A 378 -22.19 43.04 -13.35
C ALA A 378 -23.39 43.99 -13.56
N PRO A 379 -24.63 43.54 -13.27
CA PRO A 379 -25.85 44.32 -13.54
C PRO A 379 -26.04 45.53 -12.61
N GLY A 380 -25.26 45.64 -11.52
CA GLY A 380 -25.41 46.66 -10.48
C GLY A 380 -24.13 47.47 -10.21
N GLN A 381 -24.14 48.22 -9.11
CA GLN A 381 -22.94 48.90 -8.61
C GLN A 381 -21.92 47.88 -8.08
N ILE A 382 -20.66 48.25 -8.19
CA ILE A 382 -19.52 47.49 -7.67
C ILE A 382 -18.97 48.31 -6.50
N HIS A 383 -18.92 47.72 -5.33
CA HIS A 383 -18.37 48.38 -4.15
C HIS A 383 -16.91 48.00 -3.99
N ALA A 384 -16.03 48.98 -3.78
CA ALA A 384 -14.63 48.71 -3.45
C ALA A 384 -14.44 48.71 -1.93
N ALA A 385 -14.05 47.55 -1.38
CA ALA A 385 -13.53 47.46 -0.03
C ALA A 385 -11.99 47.48 -0.07
N PHE A 386 -11.35 48.15 0.87
CA PHE A 386 -9.90 48.11 1.00
C PHE A 386 -9.47 47.97 2.46
N ASP A 387 -8.45 47.16 2.69
CA ASP A 387 -7.87 46.92 4.01
C ASP A 387 -6.35 47.05 3.98
N GLY A 388 -5.81 47.78 4.96
CA GLY A 388 -4.40 48.12 5.03
C GLY A 388 -3.69 47.36 6.14
N ALA A 389 -2.68 46.57 5.78
CA ALA A 389 -1.84 45.86 6.73
C ALA A 389 -0.39 46.32 6.65
N ARG A 390 0.22 46.59 7.81
CA ARG A 390 1.66 46.84 7.92
C ARG A 390 2.38 45.56 8.30
N SER A 391 3.27 45.09 7.44
CA SER A 391 4.09 43.92 7.69
C SER A 391 5.23 44.21 8.69
N ARG A 392 5.76 43.17 9.32
CA ARG A 392 6.90 43.29 10.25
C ARG A 392 8.19 43.81 9.59
N ASN A 393 8.34 43.59 8.29
CA ASN A 393 9.43 44.14 7.48
C ASN A 393 9.15 45.56 6.93
N ARG A 394 8.20 46.28 7.54
CA ARG A 394 7.86 47.70 7.26
C ARG A 394 7.25 48.00 5.89
N HIS A 395 6.82 46.99 5.14
CA HIS A 395 5.99 47.21 3.95
C HIS A 395 4.54 47.45 4.39
N THR A 396 3.87 48.36 3.73
CA THR A 396 2.44 48.62 3.96
C THR A 396 1.68 48.23 2.71
N LEU A 397 0.86 47.19 2.81
CA LEU A 397 0.07 46.68 1.70
C LEU A 397 -1.40 47.01 1.92
N TYR A 398 -2.08 47.44 0.87
CA TYR A 398 -3.53 47.64 0.88
C TYR A 398 -4.18 46.61 -0.03
N GLY A 399 -4.94 45.67 0.53
CA GLY A 399 -5.76 44.77 -0.26
C GLY A 399 -6.98 45.52 -0.76
N VAL A 400 -7.22 45.53 -2.08
CA VAL A 400 -8.40 46.17 -2.69
C VAL A 400 -9.27 45.08 -3.29
N THR A 401 -10.53 45.02 -2.86
CA THR A 401 -11.50 43.98 -3.18
C THR A 401 -12.76 44.58 -3.78
N ALA A 402 -13.18 44.07 -4.94
CA ALA A 402 -14.44 44.39 -5.57
C ALA A 402 -15.55 43.45 -5.06
N LEU A 403 -16.63 44.05 -4.57
CA LEU A 403 -17.83 43.37 -4.08
C LEU A 403 -18.99 43.72 -5.01
N PHE A 404 -19.62 42.72 -5.62
CA PHE A 404 -20.71 42.94 -6.58
C PHE A 404 -21.66 41.74 -6.64
N ARG A 405 -22.74 41.86 -7.42
CA ARG A 405 -23.65 40.75 -7.73
C ARG A 405 -23.44 40.33 -9.19
N ASN A 406 -23.41 39.02 -9.46
CA ASN A 406 -23.30 38.52 -10.84
C ASN A 406 -24.66 38.59 -11.59
N VAL A 407 -24.69 38.18 -12.85
CA VAL A 407 -25.90 38.14 -13.69
C VAL A 407 -27.01 37.22 -13.15
N LYS A 408 -26.67 36.27 -12.27
CA LYS A 408 -27.61 35.40 -11.55
C LYS A 408 -28.05 35.97 -10.19
N ASN A 409 -27.66 37.22 -9.90
CA ASN A 409 -27.93 37.91 -8.65
C ASN A 409 -27.25 37.29 -7.41
N GLU A 410 -26.15 36.56 -7.59
CA GLU A 410 -25.36 35.98 -6.50
C GLU A 410 -24.24 36.95 -6.07
N PRO A 411 -23.98 37.12 -4.76
CA PRO A 411 -22.88 37.95 -4.28
C PRO A 411 -21.54 37.35 -4.70
N GLN A 412 -20.61 38.21 -5.14
CA GLN A 412 -19.26 37.86 -5.55
C GLN A 412 -18.26 38.80 -4.89
N GLU A 413 -17.10 38.26 -4.58
CA GLU A 413 -15.97 38.97 -3.98
C GLU A 413 -14.71 38.63 -4.79
N ILE A 414 -14.00 39.65 -5.27
CA ILE A 414 -12.77 39.48 -6.06
C ILE A 414 -11.72 40.50 -5.61
N VAL A 415 -10.53 40.03 -5.22
CA VAL A 415 -9.38 40.91 -5.00
C VAL A 415 -8.89 41.45 -6.33
N ILE A 416 -8.90 42.78 -6.49
CA ILE A 416 -8.51 43.48 -7.72
C ILE A 416 -7.12 44.11 -7.63
N GLY A 417 -6.55 44.26 -6.43
CA GLY A 417 -5.17 44.70 -6.29
C GLY A 417 -4.62 44.58 -4.88
N LEU A 418 -3.29 44.68 -4.79
CA LEU A 418 -2.55 44.71 -3.53
C LEU A 418 -1.40 45.73 -3.62
N PRO A 419 -1.68 47.04 -3.79
CA PRO A 419 -0.66 48.09 -3.88
C PRO A 419 0.14 48.20 -2.59
N GLU A 420 1.42 48.50 -2.75
CA GLU A 420 2.31 48.85 -1.64
C GLU A 420 2.39 50.37 -1.49
N LEU A 421 2.03 50.87 -0.31
CA LEU A 421 2.19 52.28 0.01
C LEU A 421 3.60 52.55 0.54
N ILE A 422 4.45 53.09 -0.32
CA ILE A 422 5.86 53.42 0.01
C ILE A 422 5.96 54.80 0.70
N ASN A 423 4.99 55.68 0.45
CA ASN A 423 4.96 57.06 0.94
C ASN A 423 4.28 57.19 2.32
N ARG A 424 4.19 58.42 2.85
CA ARG A 424 3.47 58.70 4.10
C ARG A 424 2.02 58.23 4.03
N HIS A 425 1.52 57.63 5.11
CA HIS A 425 0.14 57.12 5.21
C HIS A 425 -0.87 58.26 5.46
N THR A 426 -1.00 59.17 4.50
CA THR A 426 -2.08 60.16 4.50
C THR A 426 -3.28 59.63 3.72
N GLY A 427 -4.48 60.15 4.01
CA GLY A 427 -5.69 59.74 3.30
C GLY A 427 -5.57 59.94 1.79
N GLU A 428 -4.90 61.02 1.35
CA GLU A 428 -4.67 61.33 -0.07
C GLU A 428 -3.78 60.29 -0.75
N ASN A 429 -2.70 59.85 -0.09
CA ASN A 429 -1.79 58.87 -0.68
C ASN A 429 -2.41 57.47 -0.73
N ILE A 430 -3.18 57.10 0.31
CA ILE A 430 -3.94 55.84 0.31
C ILE A 430 -4.98 55.86 -0.81
N ALA A 431 -5.72 56.97 -0.94
CA ALA A 431 -6.73 57.14 -1.99
C ALA A 431 -6.09 57.08 -3.39
N ALA A 432 -4.93 57.68 -3.60
CA ALA A 432 -4.23 57.64 -4.88
C ALA A 432 -3.88 56.20 -5.29
N GLU A 433 -3.26 55.41 -4.41
CA GLU A 433 -2.90 54.01 -4.69
C GLU A 433 -4.13 53.13 -4.97
N VAL A 434 -5.20 53.29 -4.17
CA VAL A 434 -6.46 52.55 -4.36
C VAL A 434 -7.14 52.96 -5.66
N LEU A 435 -7.16 54.26 -5.99
CA LEU A 435 -7.73 54.77 -7.23
C LEU A 435 -6.96 54.28 -8.45
N ASP A 436 -5.64 54.17 -8.39
CA ASP A 436 -4.83 53.64 -9.48
C ASP A 436 -5.15 52.16 -9.75
N VAL A 437 -5.35 51.35 -8.71
CA VAL A 437 -5.84 49.97 -8.86
C VAL A 437 -7.20 49.96 -9.54
N ILE A 438 -8.16 50.75 -9.04
CA ILE A 438 -9.52 50.85 -9.59
C ILE A 438 -9.50 51.29 -11.06
N HIS A 439 -8.70 52.30 -11.39
CA HIS A 439 -8.54 52.81 -12.75
C HIS A 439 -7.89 51.82 -13.70
N SER A 440 -7.03 50.93 -13.18
CA SER A 440 -6.40 49.89 -13.98
C SER A 440 -7.38 48.81 -14.48
N PHE A 441 -8.63 48.80 -13.98
CA PHE A 441 -9.71 47.95 -14.46
C PHE A 441 -10.77 48.81 -15.18
N ALA A 442 -11.21 48.38 -16.36
CA ALA A 442 -12.09 49.13 -17.25
C ALA A 442 -13.57 49.25 -16.79
N ALA A 443 -13.83 49.43 -15.48
CA ALA A 443 -15.16 49.57 -14.86
C ALA A 443 -15.35 50.95 -14.17
N ARG A 444 -14.60 51.97 -14.64
CA ARG A 444 -14.45 53.32 -14.07
C ARG A 444 -15.74 54.09 -13.72
N ARG A 445 -16.90 53.72 -14.28
CA ARG A 445 -18.20 54.41 -14.04
C ARG A 445 -19.13 53.68 -13.07
N ARG A 446 -18.75 52.50 -12.56
CA ARG A 446 -19.61 51.64 -11.73
C ARG A 446 -19.00 51.26 -10.37
N LEU A 447 -17.72 51.58 -10.15
CA LEU A 447 -17.02 51.40 -8.88
C LEU A 447 -17.30 52.62 -7.99
N ASN A 448 -18.04 52.41 -6.90
CA ASN A 448 -18.36 53.42 -5.88
C ASN A 448 -17.60 53.14 -4.58
#